data_AF-A0A5N6NVG3-F1
#
_entry.id   AF-A0A5N6NVG3-F1
#
_cell.length_a   1.000
_cell.length_b   1.000
_cell.length_c   1.000
_cell.angle_alpha   90.00
_cell.angle_beta   90.00
_cell.angle_gamma   90.00
#
_symmetry.space_group_name_H-M   'P 1'
#
loop_
_entity.id
_entity.type
_entity.pdbx_description
1 polymer ?
#
loop_
_entity_poly.entity_id
_entity_poly.type
_entity_poly.pdbx_seq_one_letter_code
_entity_poly.pdbx_strand_id
1 'polypeptide(L)'
;MDRRARDAARARHLGWLPTIIQGWIIGERVPPYRFPGDTTPGHRLPPLGVPLEQAFAAHVACTRREIWRTGELSSEVRVLREKNERLERQNERLEERNDRLEAQVETLRLQVSQLMTQHGQIVDVMQEHDVRITENRTDITETQAMVQASDAMLNAWAAQFIEEPPQEDGPEFEAEDLEEEDFDEDPNEDPEEEDDDGDAASDISHVSMDSD
;
A
#
# COMPACT_ATOMS: atom_id res chain seq x y z
N MET A 1 35.38 -50.98 -61.69
CA MET A 1 35.41 -49.61 -61.16
C MET A 1 34.55 -49.44 -59.89
N ASP A 2 33.47 -50.21 -59.70
CA ASP A 2 32.47 -49.94 -58.64
C ASP A 2 32.87 -50.21 -57.18
N ARG A 3 33.83 -51.10 -56.88
CA ARG A 3 34.19 -51.38 -55.46
C ARG A 3 34.91 -50.20 -54.81
N ARG A 4 35.91 -49.63 -55.49
CA ARG A 4 36.66 -48.47 -54.99
C ARG A 4 35.78 -47.23 -54.80
N ALA A 5 34.82 -47.01 -55.70
CA ALA A 5 33.86 -45.91 -55.57
C ALA A 5 32.91 -46.12 -54.38
N ARG A 6 32.45 -47.35 -54.14
CA ARG A 6 31.65 -47.70 -52.96
C ARG A 6 32.44 -47.59 -51.65
N ASP A 7 33.68 -48.02 -51.63
CA ASP A 7 34.55 -47.93 -50.43
C ASP A 7 34.90 -46.47 -50.10
N ALA A 8 35.16 -45.64 -51.13
CA ALA A 8 35.37 -44.20 -50.96
C ALA A 8 34.11 -43.47 -50.49
N ALA A 9 32.93 -43.86 -50.98
CA ALA A 9 31.67 -43.34 -50.49
C ALA A 9 31.44 -43.72 -49.01
N ARG A 10 31.71 -44.98 -48.62
CA ARG A 10 31.65 -45.51 -47.24
C ARG A 10 32.55 -44.78 -46.26
N ALA A 11 33.79 -44.51 -46.64
CA ALA A 11 34.72 -43.74 -45.82
C ALA A 11 34.22 -42.31 -45.55
N ARG A 12 33.47 -41.69 -46.48
CA ARG A 12 32.95 -40.32 -46.32
C ARG A 12 31.76 -40.23 -45.35
N HIS A 13 30.84 -41.21 -45.32
CA HIS A 13 29.63 -41.13 -44.48
C HIS A 13 29.78 -41.76 -43.09
N LEU A 14 30.69 -42.73 -42.92
CA LEU A 14 30.94 -43.40 -41.63
C LEU A 14 32.37 -43.22 -41.12
N GLY A 15 33.13 -42.27 -41.68
CA GLY A 15 34.51 -42.00 -41.27
C GLY A 15 34.67 -41.62 -39.80
N TRP A 16 33.61 -41.09 -39.17
CA TRP A 16 33.57 -40.75 -37.74
C TRP A 16 33.29 -41.95 -36.84
N LEU A 17 32.65 -43.01 -37.36
CA LEU A 17 32.14 -44.13 -36.57
C LEU A 17 33.25 -44.90 -35.83
N PRO A 18 34.41 -45.20 -36.45
CA PRO A 18 35.52 -45.83 -35.73
C PRO A 18 36.02 -45.06 -34.52
N THR A 19 36.15 -43.73 -34.66
CA THR A 19 36.61 -42.84 -33.58
C THR A 19 35.60 -42.79 -32.43
N ILE A 20 34.30 -42.72 -32.75
CA ILE A 20 33.24 -42.69 -31.74
C ILE A 20 33.18 -44.00 -30.95
N ILE A 21 33.24 -45.16 -31.63
CA ILE A 21 33.21 -46.46 -30.95
C ILE A 21 34.45 -46.65 -30.06
N GLN A 22 35.64 -46.21 -30.49
CA GLN A 22 36.83 -46.23 -29.63
C GLN A 22 36.64 -45.33 -28.39
N GLY A 23 36.08 -44.14 -28.56
CA GLY A 23 35.73 -43.25 -27.46
C GLY A 23 34.77 -43.91 -26.45
N TRP A 24 33.76 -44.62 -26.95
CA TRP A 24 32.83 -45.38 -26.10
C TRP A 24 33.51 -46.54 -25.37
N ILE A 25 34.37 -47.32 -26.05
CA ILE A 25 35.10 -48.43 -25.40
C ILE A 25 35.93 -47.90 -24.22
N ILE A 26 36.60 -46.76 -24.40
CA ILE A 26 37.41 -46.13 -23.35
C ILE A 26 36.51 -45.56 -22.24
N GLY A 27 35.47 -44.81 -22.59
CA GLY A 27 34.58 -44.15 -21.62
C GLY A 27 33.67 -45.11 -20.83
N GLU A 28 33.30 -46.24 -21.43
CA GLU A 28 32.54 -47.33 -20.81
C GLU A 28 33.44 -48.39 -20.16
N ARG A 29 34.76 -48.28 -20.33
CA ARG A 29 35.75 -49.25 -19.83
C ARG A 29 35.43 -50.69 -20.25
N VAL A 30 35.02 -50.89 -21.51
CA VAL A 30 34.62 -52.22 -22.00
C VAL A 30 35.85 -53.11 -22.19
N PRO A 31 35.91 -54.27 -21.52
CA PRO A 31 37.08 -55.13 -21.58
C PRO A 31 37.26 -55.73 -22.99
N PRO A 32 38.51 -56.01 -23.39
CA PRO A 32 38.78 -56.75 -24.62
C PRO A 32 38.09 -58.12 -24.60
N TYR A 33 37.32 -58.43 -25.63
CA TYR A 33 36.68 -59.74 -25.76
C TYR A 33 37.76 -60.82 -25.96
N ARG A 34 37.77 -61.84 -25.08
CA ARG A 34 38.70 -62.99 -25.17
C ARG A 34 37.92 -64.28 -24.99
N PHE A 35 37.96 -65.17 -25.99
CA PHE A 35 37.49 -66.54 -25.84
C PHE A 35 38.59 -67.37 -25.16
N PRO A 36 38.26 -68.28 -24.22
CA PRO A 36 39.24 -69.22 -23.68
C PRO A 36 39.78 -70.12 -24.81
N GLY A 37 41.09 -70.02 -25.11
CA GLY A 37 41.76 -70.83 -26.13
C GLY A 37 42.03 -70.15 -27.48
N ASP A 38 41.58 -68.90 -27.69
CA ASP A 38 41.87 -68.16 -28.92
C ASP A 38 43.30 -67.59 -28.91
N THR A 39 44.22 -68.24 -29.63
CA THR A 39 45.53 -67.66 -30.01
C THR A 39 45.47 -66.92 -31.35
N THR A 40 44.34 -67.02 -32.06
CA THR A 40 44.13 -66.32 -33.33
C THR A 40 43.36 -65.03 -33.06
N PRO A 41 43.82 -63.86 -33.52
CA PRO A 41 43.01 -62.66 -33.43
C PRO A 41 41.73 -62.90 -34.23
N GLY A 42 40.60 -63.09 -33.53
CA GLY A 42 39.28 -63.30 -34.13
C GLY A 42 38.91 -62.19 -35.12
N HIS A 43 37.80 -62.35 -35.85
CA HIS A 43 37.36 -61.44 -36.91
C HIS A 43 37.22 -59.98 -36.45
N ARG A 44 38.33 -59.24 -36.46
CA ARG A 44 38.38 -57.82 -36.16
C ARG A 44 37.71 -57.07 -37.28
N LEU A 45 36.88 -56.09 -36.91
CA LEU A 45 36.28 -55.20 -37.89
C LEU A 45 37.41 -54.35 -38.51
N PRO A 46 37.67 -54.47 -39.83
CA PRO A 46 38.80 -53.81 -40.48
C PRO A 46 38.90 -52.28 -40.27
N PRO A 47 37.79 -51.51 -40.15
CA PRO A 47 37.90 -50.07 -39.88
C PRO A 47 38.06 -49.73 -38.38
N LEU A 48 37.80 -50.67 -37.48
CA LEU A 48 37.68 -50.44 -36.03
C LEU A 48 38.85 -51.03 -35.23
N GLY A 49 39.52 -52.05 -35.75
CA GLY A 49 40.67 -52.70 -35.10
C GLY A 49 40.33 -53.49 -33.83
N VAL A 50 39.05 -53.51 -33.44
CA VAL A 50 38.50 -54.19 -32.25
C VAL A 50 37.52 -55.31 -32.64
N PRO A 51 37.31 -56.32 -31.77
CA PRO A 51 36.27 -57.33 -31.96
C PRO A 51 34.87 -56.70 -32.08
N LEU A 52 34.00 -57.28 -32.91
CA LEU A 52 32.62 -56.83 -33.09
C LEU A 52 31.85 -56.86 -31.77
N GLU A 53 32.09 -57.87 -30.94
CA GLU A 53 31.47 -58.08 -29.64
C GLU A 53 31.83 -56.95 -28.67
N GLN A 54 33.10 -56.49 -28.70
CA GLN A 54 33.56 -55.39 -27.86
C GLN A 54 32.95 -54.06 -28.31
N ALA A 55 32.87 -53.81 -29.62
CA ALA A 55 32.23 -52.62 -30.18
C ALA A 55 30.72 -52.58 -29.87
N PHE A 56 30.03 -53.72 -29.99
CA PHE A 56 28.63 -53.86 -29.65
C PHE A 56 28.38 -53.63 -28.15
N ALA A 57 29.19 -54.22 -27.27
CA ALA A 57 29.10 -54.01 -25.84
C ALA A 57 29.29 -52.52 -25.46
N ALA A 58 30.24 -51.82 -26.09
CA ALA A 58 30.44 -50.38 -25.87
C ALA A 58 29.26 -49.54 -26.37
N HIS A 59 28.68 -49.88 -27.52
CA HIS A 59 27.49 -49.21 -28.03
C HIS A 59 26.30 -49.37 -27.08
N VAL A 60 26.03 -50.59 -26.59
CA VAL A 60 24.92 -50.84 -25.66
C VAL A 60 25.15 -50.14 -24.32
N ALA A 61 26.38 -50.18 -23.78
CA ALA A 61 26.72 -49.52 -22.52
C ALA A 61 26.56 -47.99 -22.62
N CYS A 62 27.11 -47.39 -23.67
CA CYS A 62 26.97 -45.96 -23.94
C CYS A 62 25.49 -45.57 -24.13
N THR A 63 24.76 -46.30 -24.97
CA THR A 63 23.34 -46.01 -25.24
C THR A 63 22.52 -46.11 -23.96
N ARG A 64 22.77 -47.11 -23.10
CA ARG A 64 22.10 -47.24 -21.81
C ARG A 64 22.42 -46.04 -20.90
N ARG A 65 23.68 -45.63 -20.83
CA ARG A 65 24.10 -44.46 -20.03
C ARG A 65 23.44 -43.17 -20.51
N GLU A 66 23.38 -42.95 -21.82
CA GLU A 66 22.71 -41.77 -22.39
C GLU A 66 21.19 -41.80 -22.11
N ILE A 67 20.54 -42.96 -22.21
CA ILE A 67 19.12 -43.10 -21.83
C ILE A 67 18.91 -42.72 -20.36
N TRP A 68 19.80 -43.13 -19.46
CA TRP A 68 19.72 -42.71 -18.06
C TRP A 68 19.91 -41.21 -17.87
N ARG A 69 20.93 -40.60 -18.49
CA ARG A 69 21.18 -39.15 -18.38
C ARG A 69 20.05 -38.32 -18.97
N THR A 70 19.51 -38.73 -20.12
CA THR A 70 18.36 -38.05 -20.73
C THR A 70 17.10 -38.17 -19.89
N GLY A 71 16.90 -39.31 -19.22
CA GLY A 71 15.85 -39.48 -18.22
C GLY A 71 15.99 -38.54 -17.02
N GLU A 72 17.21 -38.41 -16.48
CA GLU A 72 17.53 -37.48 -15.39
C GLU A 72 17.28 -36.02 -15.80
N LEU A 73 17.85 -35.59 -16.93
CA LEU A 73 17.62 -34.25 -17.49
C LEU A 73 16.13 -33.97 -17.74
N SER A 74 15.39 -34.96 -18.26
CA SER A 74 13.94 -34.82 -18.45
C SER A 74 13.20 -34.64 -17.13
N SER A 75 13.64 -35.30 -16.06
CA SER A 75 13.05 -35.16 -14.73
C SER A 75 13.33 -33.79 -14.12
N GLU A 76 14.54 -33.26 -14.31
CA GLU A 76 14.92 -31.91 -13.88
C GLU A 76 14.14 -30.84 -14.64
N VAL A 77 14.02 -30.97 -15.97
CA VAL A 77 13.20 -30.06 -16.80
C VAL A 77 11.75 -30.05 -16.33
N ARG A 78 11.19 -31.21 -15.97
CA ARG A 78 9.83 -31.28 -15.41
C ARG A 78 9.71 -30.50 -14.10
N VAL A 79 10.65 -30.68 -13.16
CA VAL A 79 10.65 -29.95 -11.88
C VAL A 79 10.82 -28.44 -12.09
N LEU A 80 11.67 -28.03 -13.04
CA LEU A 80 11.85 -26.62 -13.37
C LEU A 80 10.58 -26.01 -13.96
N ARG A 81 9.86 -26.74 -14.83
CA ARG A 81 8.57 -26.30 -15.36
C ARG A 81 7.53 -26.12 -14.27
N GLU A 82 7.43 -27.07 -13.34
CA GLU A 82 6.50 -26.98 -12.20
C GLU A 82 6.82 -25.77 -11.29
N LYS A 83 8.11 -25.54 -11.01
CA LYS A 83 8.55 -24.35 -10.27
C LYS A 83 8.22 -23.06 -11.02
N ASN A 84 8.41 -23.04 -12.34
CA ASN A 84 8.12 -21.89 -13.17
C ASN A 84 6.62 -21.58 -13.16
N GLU A 85 5.77 -22.59 -13.36
CA GLU A 85 4.32 -22.46 -13.31
C GLU A 85 3.82 -21.98 -11.93
N ARG A 86 4.50 -22.39 -10.84
CA ARG A 86 4.22 -21.85 -9.49
C ARG A 86 4.60 -20.38 -9.37
N LEU A 87 5.73 -19.97 -9.94
CA LEU A 87 6.17 -18.57 -9.95
C LEU A 87 5.24 -17.70 -10.81
N GLU A 88 4.79 -18.20 -11.97
CA GLU A 88 3.80 -17.53 -12.82
C GLU A 88 2.52 -17.25 -12.02
N ARG A 89 1.94 -18.26 -11.36
CA ARG A 89 0.78 -18.07 -10.47
C ARG A 89 1.03 -17.14 -9.28
N GLN A 90 2.28 -17.01 -8.82
CA GLN A 90 2.62 -16.05 -7.78
C GLN A 90 2.69 -14.63 -8.33
N ASN A 91 3.26 -14.46 -9.53
CA ASN A 91 3.30 -13.18 -10.22
C ASN A 91 1.90 -12.69 -10.58
N GLU A 92 1.02 -13.54 -11.12
CA GLU A 92 -0.38 -13.19 -11.41
C GLU A 92 -1.08 -12.64 -10.14
N ARG A 93 -0.93 -13.33 -9.01
CA ARG A 93 -1.50 -12.86 -7.72
C ARG A 93 -0.88 -11.55 -7.23
N LEU A 94 0.38 -11.30 -7.52
CA LEU A 94 1.02 -10.03 -7.15
C LEU A 94 0.56 -8.90 -8.06
N GLU A 95 0.38 -9.17 -9.34
CA GLU A 95 -0.16 -8.24 -10.34
C GLU A 95 -1.59 -7.84 -9.96
N GLU A 96 -2.47 -8.80 -9.67
CA GLU A 96 -3.84 -8.52 -9.17
C GLU A 96 -3.85 -7.66 -7.90
N ARG A 97 -2.92 -7.91 -6.96
CA ARG A 97 -2.80 -7.10 -5.74
C ARG A 97 -2.30 -5.70 -6.05
N ASN A 98 -1.41 -5.56 -7.01
CA ASN A 98 -0.88 -4.27 -7.44
C ASN A 98 -1.98 -3.45 -8.10
N ASP A 99 -2.75 -4.04 -9.02
CA ASP A 99 -3.90 -3.40 -9.67
C ASP A 99 -4.94 -2.91 -8.65
N ARG A 100 -5.22 -3.74 -7.63
CA ARG A 100 -6.11 -3.36 -6.53
C ARG A 100 -5.56 -2.19 -5.71
N LEU A 101 -4.27 -2.19 -5.41
CA LEU A 101 -3.63 -1.09 -4.67
C LEU A 101 -3.63 0.19 -5.50
N GLU A 102 -3.36 0.11 -6.79
CA GLU A 102 -3.41 1.25 -7.71
C GLU A 102 -4.81 1.85 -7.76
N ALA A 103 -5.86 1.02 -7.86
CA ALA A 103 -7.24 1.48 -7.80
C ALA A 103 -7.59 2.17 -6.46
N GLN A 104 -7.08 1.66 -5.34
CA GLN A 104 -7.25 2.30 -4.02
C GLN A 104 -6.53 3.65 -3.93
N VAL A 105 -5.30 3.73 -4.46
CA VAL A 105 -4.54 4.99 -4.51
C VAL A 105 -5.26 6.03 -5.35
N GLU A 106 -5.81 5.64 -6.50
CA GLU A 106 -6.55 6.58 -7.36
C GLU A 106 -7.85 7.04 -6.69
N THR A 107 -8.54 6.13 -5.98
CA THR A 107 -9.71 6.50 -5.18
C THR A 107 -9.36 7.52 -4.09
N LEU A 108 -8.29 7.29 -3.34
CA LEU A 108 -7.81 8.23 -2.32
C LEU A 108 -7.39 9.57 -2.94
N ARG A 109 -6.72 9.54 -4.10
CA ARG A 109 -6.34 10.74 -4.84
C ARG A 109 -7.55 11.59 -5.23
N LEU A 110 -8.62 10.95 -5.70
CA LEU A 110 -9.89 11.62 -6.01
C LEU A 110 -10.53 12.21 -4.75
N GLN A 111 -10.58 11.46 -3.65
CA GLN A 111 -11.09 11.95 -2.37
C GLN A 111 -10.31 13.16 -1.84
N VAL A 112 -8.98 13.11 -1.89
CA VAL A 112 -8.13 14.25 -1.51
C VAL A 112 -8.36 15.46 -2.41
N SER A 113 -8.52 15.24 -3.72
CA SER A 113 -8.80 16.33 -4.67
C SER A 113 -10.16 16.99 -4.37
N GLN A 114 -11.17 16.19 -4.03
CA GLN A 114 -12.48 16.69 -3.60
C GLN A 114 -12.37 17.48 -2.29
N LEU A 115 -11.65 16.95 -1.30
CA LEU A 115 -11.43 17.63 -0.02
C LEU A 115 -10.72 18.97 -0.20
N MET A 116 -9.70 19.03 -1.06
CA MET A 116 -8.99 20.29 -1.36
C MET A 116 -9.90 21.31 -2.03
N THR A 117 -10.80 20.85 -2.90
CA THR A 117 -11.81 21.72 -3.52
C THR A 117 -12.77 22.28 -2.48
N GLN A 118 -13.30 21.43 -1.59
CA GLN A 118 -14.19 21.85 -0.50
C GLN A 118 -13.50 22.80 0.47
N HIS A 119 -12.24 22.50 0.82
CA HIS A 119 -11.45 23.36 1.69
C HIS A 119 -11.24 24.75 1.07
N GLY A 120 -10.92 24.82 -0.23
CA GLY A 120 -10.83 26.10 -0.96
C GLY A 120 -12.13 26.90 -0.89
N GLN A 121 -13.28 26.25 -1.13
CA GLN A 121 -14.59 26.90 -1.01
C GLN A 121 -14.86 27.47 0.39
N ILE A 122 -14.51 26.72 1.44
CA ILE A 122 -14.69 27.18 2.83
C ILE A 122 -13.80 28.39 3.11
N VAL A 123 -12.54 28.35 2.65
CA VAL A 123 -11.61 29.47 2.81
C VAL A 123 -12.13 30.72 2.09
N ASP A 124 -12.66 30.58 0.87
CA ASP A 124 -13.26 31.69 0.12
C ASP A 124 -14.45 32.30 0.89
N VAL A 125 -15.34 31.47 1.42
CA VAL A 125 -16.50 31.92 2.23
C VAL A 125 -16.06 32.61 3.53
N MET A 126 -15.04 32.07 4.21
CA MET A 126 -14.49 32.69 5.41
C MET A 126 -13.90 34.07 5.12
N GLN A 127 -13.16 34.21 4.01
CA GLN A 127 -12.59 35.50 3.60
C GLN A 127 -13.69 36.51 3.25
N GLU A 128 -14.75 36.09 2.54
CA GLU A 128 -15.90 36.94 2.27
C GLU A 128 -16.57 37.40 3.58
N HIS A 129 -16.75 36.47 4.52
CA HIS A 129 -17.35 36.78 5.81
C HIS A 129 -16.50 37.76 6.64
N ASP A 130 -15.17 37.60 6.63
CA ASP A 130 -14.24 38.53 7.30
C ASP A 130 -14.35 39.94 6.71
N VAL A 131 -14.42 40.07 5.38
CA VAL A 131 -14.65 41.37 4.71
C VAL A 131 -15.98 41.97 5.18
N ARG A 132 -17.06 41.19 5.16
CA ARG A 132 -18.38 41.66 5.59
C ARG A 132 -18.42 42.04 7.07
N ILE A 133 -17.68 41.36 7.95
CA ILE A 133 -17.54 41.77 9.36
C ILE A 133 -16.86 43.13 9.45
N THR A 134 -15.77 43.33 8.69
CA THR A 134 -15.05 44.61 8.71
C THR A 134 -15.90 45.77 8.20
N GLU A 135 -16.66 45.57 7.11
CA GLU A 135 -17.61 46.55 6.57
C GLU A 135 -18.74 46.86 7.56
N ASN A 136 -19.38 45.84 8.13
CA ASN A 136 -20.41 46.07 9.14
C ASN A 136 -19.87 46.82 10.37
N ARG A 137 -18.63 46.53 10.79
CA ARG A 137 -17.99 47.25 11.90
C ARG A 137 -17.78 48.72 11.56
N THR A 138 -17.37 49.04 10.33
CA THR A 138 -17.25 50.45 9.91
C THR A 138 -18.60 51.15 9.87
N ASP A 139 -19.63 50.50 9.33
CA ASP A 139 -20.99 51.06 9.26
C ASP A 139 -21.57 51.32 10.66
N ILE A 140 -21.35 50.40 11.60
CA ILE A 140 -21.74 50.58 13.01
C ILE A 140 -21.02 51.78 13.63
N THR A 141 -19.72 51.94 13.38
CA THR A 141 -18.99 53.10 13.92
C THR A 141 -19.45 54.43 13.31
N GLU A 142 -19.80 54.45 12.02
CA GLU A 142 -20.33 55.64 11.36
C GLU A 142 -21.72 56.00 11.89
N THR A 143 -22.61 55.02 11.99
CA THR A 143 -23.95 55.22 12.56
C THR A 143 -23.89 55.66 14.03
N GLN A 144 -22.98 55.10 14.84
CA GLN A 144 -22.76 55.54 16.21
C GLN A 144 -22.26 56.99 16.28
N ALA A 145 -21.34 57.39 15.40
CA ALA A 145 -20.86 58.77 15.33
C ALA A 145 -21.98 59.75 14.93
N MET A 146 -22.86 59.35 14.00
CA MET A 146 -24.05 60.14 13.64
C MET A 146 -25.01 60.32 14.81
N VAL A 147 -25.28 59.26 15.57
CA VAL A 147 -26.13 59.33 16.78
C VAL A 147 -25.50 60.25 17.82
N GLN A 148 -24.21 60.12 18.10
CA GLN A 148 -23.51 60.98 19.05
C GLN A 148 -23.51 62.45 18.61
N ALA A 149 -23.33 62.73 17.32
CA ALA A 149 -23.43 64.09 16.79
C ALA A 149 -24.85 64.67 16.95
N SER A 150 -25.88 63.86 16.72
CA SER A 150 -27.28 64.23 16.97
C SER A 150 -27.54 64.54 18.45
N ASP A 151 -27.09 63.66 19.35
CA ASP A 151 -27.23 63.84 20.80
C ASP A 151 -26.49 65.09 21.29
N ALA A 152 -25.26 65.33 20.81
CA ALA A 152 -24.49 66.53 21.13
C ALA A 152 -25.21 67.81 20.67
N MET A 153 -25.83 67.79 19.49
CA MET A 153 -26.62 68.91 18.98
C MET A 153 -27.88 69.16 19.83
N LEU A 154 -28.61 68.11 20.22
CA LEU A 154 -29.77 68.21 21.10
C LEU A 154 -29.39 68.74 22.49
N ASN A 155 -28.28 68.26 23.07
CA ASN A 155 -27.77 68.74 24.35
C ASN A 155 -27.34 70.21 24.28
N ALA A 156 -26.65 70.62 23.20
CA ALA A 156 -26.26 72.01 23.00
C ALA A 156 -27.48 72.95 22.82
N TRP A 157 -28.56 72.45 22.21
CA TRP A 157 -29.82 73.17 22.13
C TRP A 157 -30.50 73.26 23.50
N ALA A 158 -30.60 72.16 24.25
CA ALA A 158 -31.19 72.12 25.58
C ALA A 158 -30.46 73.05 26.57
N ALA A 159 -29.13 73.11 26.51
CA ALA A 159 -28.32 73.98 27.36
C ALA A 159 -28.64 75.49 27.20
N GLN A 160 -29.25 75.92 26.09
CA GLN A 160 -29.72 77.31 25.94
C GLN A 160 -30.92 77.64 26.83
N PHE A 161 -31.63 76.62 27.33
CA PHE A 161 -32.86 76.75 28.11
C PHE A 161 -32.70 76.33 29.57
N ILE A 162 -31.54 75.78 29.96
CA ILE A 162 -31.24 75.49 31.35
C ILE A 162 -30.76 76.80 31.99
N GLU A 163 -31.66 77.46 32.70
CA GLU A 163 -31.32 78.48 33.69
C GLU A 163 -30.71 77.76 34.89
N GLU A 164 -29.45 78.03 35.22
CA GLU A 164 -28.78 77.44 36.39
C GLU A 164 -29.58 77.87 37.64
N PRO A 165 -30.25 76.93 38.36
CA PRO A 165 -30.94 77.32 39.58
C PRO A 165 -29.88 77.85 40.56
N PRO A 166 -30.15 78.93 41.32
CA PRO A 166 -29.22 79.37 42.35
C PRO A 166 -28.92 78.18 43.26
N GLN A 167 -27.66 78.03 43.69
CA GLN A 167 -27.34 77.14 44.80
C GLN A 167 -28.24 77.53 45.97
N GLU A 168 -29.27 76.74 46.24
CA GLU A 168 -29.98 76.83 47.50
C GLU A 168 -28.98 76.40 48.57
N ASP A 169 -28.48 77.37 49.34
CA ASP A 169 -28.15 77.15 50.74
C ASP A 169 -29.45 76.64 51.40
N GLY A 170 -29.69 75.35 51.27
CA GLY A 170 -30.78 74.65 51.92
C GLY A 170 -30.57 74.68 53.44
N PRO A 171 -31.64 74.74 54.26
CA PRO A 171 -31.51 74.80 55.71
C PRO A 171 -30.72 73.60 56.24
N GLU A 172 -29.81 73.83 57.19
CA GLU A 172 -29.24 72.76 58.03
C GLU A 172 -30.40 72.07 58.78
N PHE A 173 -30.89 70.95 58.24
CA PHE A 173 -31.74 70.04 58.99
C PHE A 173 -30.83 69.20 59.88
N GLU A 174 -31.03 69.28 61.21
CA GLU A 174 -30.51 68.30 62.15
C GLU A 174 -31.07 66.93 61.75
N ALA A 175 -30.19 66.00 61.36
CA ALA A 175 -30.54 64.60 61.29
C ALA A 175 -30.82 64.14 62.73
N GLU A 176 -32.10 63.98 63.08
CA GLU A 176 -32.46 63.11 64.21
C GLU A 176 -31.96 61.70 63.84
N ASP A 177 -30.96 61.22 64.60
CA ASP A 177 -30.48 59.83 64.58
C ASP A 177 -31.68 58.90 64.81
N LEU A 178 -32.27 58.39 63.74
CA LEU A 178 -33.07 57.19 63.79
C LEU A 178 -32.07 56.04 63.87
N GLU A 179 -31.86 55.55 65.11
CA GLU A 179 -31.13 54.31 65.39
C GLU A 179 -31.58 53.23 64.39
N GLU A 180 -30.64 52.76 63.57
CA GLU A 180 -30.81 51.62 62.67
C GLU A 180 -31.16 50.40 63.53
N GLU A 181 -32.44 50.04 63.55
CA GLU A 181 -32.90 48.79 64.16
C GLU A 181 -32.41 47.65 63.26
N ASP A 182 -31.50 46.83 63.82
CA ASP A 182 -30.84 45.68 63.21
C ASP A 182 -31.82 44.75 62.47
N PHE A 183 -31.81 44.79 61.13
CA PHE A 183 -32.33 43.70 60.33
C PHE A 183 -31.24 42.64 60.18
N ASP A 184 -31.19 41.71 61.12
CA ASP A 184 -30.43 40.45 60.99
C ASP A 184 -31.04 39.60 59.87
N GLU A 185 -30.57 39.82 58.63
CA GLU A 185 -30.86 38.95 57.49
C GLU A 185 -29.96 37.71 57.61
N ASP A 186 -30.56 36.58 58.02
CA ASP A 186 -29.92 35.28 58.24
C ASP A 186 -29.19 34.79 56.97
N PRO A 187 -27.87 34.48 57.01
CA PRO A 187 -27.11 34.06 55.84
C PRO A 187 -27.30 32.58 55.44
N ASN A 188 -28.26 31.85 56.02
CA ASN A 188 -28.43 30.40 55.82
C ASN A 188 -29.73 29.98 55.11
N GLU A 189 -30.23 30.72 54.11
CA GLU A 189 -31.13 30.12 53.12
C GLU A 189 -30.32 29.49 51.98
N ASP A 190 -30.03 28.21 52.16
CA ASP A 190 -29.71 27.26 51.10
C ASP A 190 -30.99 26.89 50.34
N PRO A 191 -31.05 27.03 49.01
CA PRO A 191 -31.94 26.22 48.21
C PRO A 191 -31.14 25.05 47.65
N GLU A 192 -31.36 23.90 48.29
CA GLU A 192 -31.03 22.56 47.83
C GLU A 192 -31.32 22.37 46.32
N GLU A 193 -30.35 21.74 45.66
CA GLU A 193 -30.49 20.68 44.63
C GLU A 193 -31.81 20.59 43.84
N GLU A 194 -31.76 20.86 42.54
CA GLU A 194 -32.40 19.96 41.56
C GLU A 194 -31.42 19.73 40.38
N ASP A 195 -30.82 18.53 40.39
CA ASP A 195 -30.64 17.57 39.30
C ASP A 195 -31.31 17.97 37.95
N ASP A 196 -30.78 17.75 36.75
CA ASP A 196 -30.31 16.50 36.16
C ASP A 196 -29.78 16.80 34.73
N ASP A 197 -29.15 15.81 34.11
CA ASP A 197 -28.70 15.69 32.71
C ASP A 197 -27.19 15.88 32.47
N GLY A 198 -26.41 15.23 33.36
CA GLY A 198 -24.98 15.02 33.22
C GLY A 198 -24.59 13.54 33.10
N ASP A 199 -24.64 13.04 31.87
CA ASP A 199 -23.70 12.08 31.29
C ASP A 199 -23.91 10.54 31.44
N ALA A 200 -23.95 9.93 30.25
CA ALA A 200 -23.43 8.63 29.85
C ALA A 200 -23.82 7.35 30.64
N ALA A 201 -24.98 6.79 30.29
CA ALA A 201 -25.14 5.34 30.23
C ALA A 201 -25.81 4.93 28.91
N SER A 202 -25.00 4.51 27.94
CA SER A 202 -25.45 3.63 26.86
C SER A 202 -24.36 2.62 26.53
N ASP A 203 -24.18 1.69 27.47
CA ASP A 203 -23.74 0.33 27.15
C ASP A 203 -24.85 -0.35 26.35
N ILE A 204 -24.77 -0.26 25.02
CA ILE A 204 -25.55 -1.12 24.12
C ILE A 204 -24.76 -2.40 23.87
N SER A 205 -25.01 -3.40 24.72
CA SER A 205 -24.76 -4.81 24.47
C SER A 205 -26.07 -5.50 24.12
N HIS A 206 -26.28 -5.89 22.86
CA HIS A 206 -27.15 -7.01 22.49
C HIS A 206 -26.65 -7.76 21.24
N VAL A 207 -26.09 -8.94 21.53
CA VAL A 207 -26.13 -10.25 20.84
C VAL A 207 -26.75 -10.36 19.43
N SER A 208 -26.06 -11.08 18.53
CA SER A 208 -26.67 -12.11 17.68
C SER A 208 -25.64 -13.17 17.28
N MET A 209 -25.92 -14.41 17.67
CA MET A 209 -25.44 -15.66 17.07
C MET A 209 -25.66 -15.65 15.55
N ASP A 210 -24.73 -16.19 14.77
CA ASP A 210 -25.00 -17.30 13.85
C ASP A 210 -23.76 -17.78 13.07
N SER A 211 -23.85 -19.05 12.68
CA SER A 211 -22.79 -19.95 12.21
C SER A 211 -22.49 -19.82 10.71
N ASP A 212 -21.24 -20.07 10.31
CA ASP A 212 -20.84 -21.04 9.26
C ASP A 212 -19.32 -21.27 9.28
#